data_AF-A0A5E5C144-F1
#
_entry.id   AF-A0A5E5C144-F1
#
_cell.length_a   1.000
_cell.length_b   1.000
_cell.length_c   1.000
_cell.angle_alpha   90.00
_cell.angle_beta   90.00
_cell.angle_gamma   90.00
#
_symmetry.space_group_name_H-M   'P 1'
#
loop_
_entity.id
_entity.type
_entity.pdbx_description
1 polymer ?
#
loop_
_entity_poly.entity_id
_entity_poly.type
_entity_poly.pdbx_seq_one_letter_code
_entity_poly.pdbx_strand_id
1 'polypeptide(L)'
;MPYLPAMLRSGTFACGLALACTTAIAQEHTRPAVREITRQGVQDEQLERQRREAGERERRADAPDIRLPSAAAAASGVDNNTLPVESPCVVLRSVSVTGLDGTPPAASFAFVEPTLAPFVGQCAGADGVAQIAAVATEAILARGWVTTRVTVPEQELADGNLRLQLIPGTVSSVRFADPSVRGSWRSAVPLRAGDVLSLTALEQGLEQLKRMPSQDADIRIEPGDAPGSSDVVIDVKRQRPWRLLASVDNSGTRDTGRLQGQLAIGIDNPLGLNDLLDVAVQHDLSTGDDRFGTKGGSASYSVPWGYNTVSVFGSTRAYFQRIAGANESFVSSGRNQTAELRIERVVHRDSVGKTAIDARLGRRFGKSFIEDFEISQQYRNNTYLQAGVTHRQYLGTAQADIALNYRQGVPWFGAQDDLRDPVTRQPTRQTYRYRMFTADVQWSVPLRISAFTATYVGTFHGQTTANALWAVDQIAIGGRYSVRGFTGDQTLSAERGFFLRNELHVPIGASAHAVYAGVDYGRVFGPSARFLPGTQLAGAVIGLRGQIGAYGGPWGNASYDVFIARPLSSPSRFPTYAAVAGISLALRY
;
A
#
# COMPACT_ATOMS: atom_id res chain seq x y z
N MET A 1 40.60 65.31 68.01
CA MET A 1 41.99 65.76 68.32
C MET A 1 42.94 64.76 67.67
N PRO A 2 44.07 65.19 67.07
CA PRO A 2 44.12 65.48 65.63
C PRO A 2 45.22 64.71 64.88
N TYR A 3 45.36 65.04 63.59
CA TYR A 3 46.55 64.88 62.73
C TYR A 3 46.67 63.64 61.81
N LEU A 4 46.41 63.90 60.53
CA LEU A 4 47.21 63.43 59.39
C LEU A 4 48.62 64.05 59.45
N PRO A 5 49.65 63.42 58.85
CA PRO A 5 50.06 63.88 57.51
C PRO A 5 50.55 62.78 56.55
N ALA A 6 50.56 63.18 55.28
CA ALA A 6 51.03 62.47 54.09
C ALA A 6 52.57 62.57 53.90
N MET A 7 53.18 61.61 53.19
CA MET A 7 53.87 61.82 51.90
C MET A 7 54.68 60.59 51.44
N LEU A 8 54.33 60.15 50.22
CA LEU A 8 55.12 59.62 49.10
C LEU A 8 56.61 59.24 49.29
N ARG A 9 56.95 58.00 48.87
CA ARG A 9 58.03 57.73 47.91
C ARG A 9 57.74 56.48 47.06
N SER A 10 58.01 56.64 45.78
CA SER A 10 57.70 55.81 44.61
C SER A 10 58.63 54.62 44.41
N GLY A 11 58.12 53.54 43.77
CA GLY A 11 58.90 52.40 43.28
C GLY A 11 58.10 51.45 42.38
N THR A 12 57.97 51.81 41.10
CA THR A 12 57.96 50.95 39.88
C THR A 12 57.20 49.61 39.83
N PHE A 13 56.15 49.59 38.98
CA PHE A 13 55.80 48.60 37.93
C PHE A 13 56.41 47.19 37.98
N ALA A 14 55.54 46.16 38.05
CA ALA A 14 55.45 45.13 36.99
C ALA A 14 54.17 44.29 37.14
N CYS A 15 53.43 44.22 36.03
CA CYS A 15 52.24 43.43 35.77
C CYS A 15 52.62 41.96 35.50
N GLY A 16 51.79 40.98 35.91
CA GLY A 16 52.04 39.57 35.60
C GLY A 16 50.92 38.64 36.08
N LEU A 17 49.92 38.46 35.22
CA LEU A 17 48.69 37.66 35.39
C LEU A 17 48.92 36.24 35.94
N ALA A 18 48.08 35.88 36.92
CA ALA A 18 47.88 34.51 37.37
C ALA A 18 47.01 33.72 36.38
N LEU A 19 47.54 32.57 35.93
CA LEU A 19 46.81 31.54 35.19
C LEU A 19 45.87 30.77 36.14
N ALA A 20 44.57 30.98 36.00
CA ALA A 20 43.55 30.05 36.45
C ALA A 20 42.99 29.33 35.21
N CYS A 21 43.38 28.07 35.03
CA CYS A 21 42.79 27.17 34.03
C CYS A 21 41.34 26.83 34.44
N THR A 22 40.37 27.54 33.89
CA THR A 22 38.99 27.05 33.80
C THR A 22 38.85 26.24 32.53
N THR A 23 38.58 24.94 32.66
CA THR A 23 38.14 24.08 31.55
C THR A 23 36.78 24.58 31.05
N ALA A 24 36.79 25.40 30.02
CA ALA A 24 35.58 25.73 29.27
C ALA A 24 35.15 24.50 28.47
N ILE A 25 34.05 23.86 28.89
CA ILE A 25 33.30 22.98 28.01
C ILE A 25 32.74 23.87 26.90
N ALA A 26 33.34 23.79 25.72
CA ALA A 26 32.81 24.43 24.52
C ALA A 26 31.46 23.77 24.18
N GLN A 27 30.36 24.40 24.57
CA GLN A 27 29.07 24.15 23.94
C GLN A 27 29.16 24.68 22.52
N GLU A 28 29.36 23.76 21.57
CA GLU A 28 29.34 24.04 20.13
C GLU A 28 27.98 24.62 19.76
N HIS A 29 27.86 25.95 19.76
CA HIS A 29 26.74 26.68 19.18
C HIS A 29 26.85 26.53 17.66
N THR A 30 26.32 25.44 17.13
CA THR A 30 26.04 25.33 15.70
C THR A 30 25.13 26.48 15.31
N ARG A 31 25.63 27.38 14.46
CA ARG A 31 24.91 28.56 13.97
C ARG A 31 23.53 28.14 13.42
N PRO A 32 22.44 28.89 13.69
CA PRO A 32 21.08 28.52 13.29
C PRO A 32 20.94 28.13 11.81
N ALA A 33 21.68 28.81 10.92
CA ALA A 33 21.69 28.53 9.47
C ALA A 33 22.15 27.10 9.11
N VAL A 34 23.17 26.54 9.79
CA VAL A 34 23.70 25.18 9.46
C VAL A 34 22.68 24.09 9.81
N ARG A 35 21.95 24.29 10.92
CA ARG A 35 20.90 23.37 11.40
C ARG A 35 19.64 23.41 10.53
N GLU A 36 19.37 24.54 9.89
CA GLU A 36 18.27 24.73 8.94
C GLU A 36 18.54 23.97 7.62
N ILE A 37 19.77 24.06 7.11
CA ILE A 37 20.23 23.38 5.88
C ILE A 37 20.11 21.85 5.95
N THR A 38 20.53 21.22 7.05
CA THR A 38 20.51 19.75 7.17
C THR A 38 19.10 19.17 7.28
N ARG A 39 18.12 19.99 7.69
CA ARG A 39 16.73 19.56 7.90
C ARG A 39 15.93 19.47 6.61
N GLN A 40 16.21 20.33 5.63
CA GLN A 40 15.39 20.50 4.45
C GLN A 40 15.44 19.30 3.50
N GLY A 41 16.64 18.84 3.12
CA GLY A 41 16.78 17.67 2.24
C GLY A 41 16.16 16.39 2.82
N VAL A 42 16.25 16.24 4.15
CA VAL A 42 15.59 15.15 4.88
C VAL A 42 14.07 15.30 4.83
N GLN A 43 13.55 16.51 5.05
CA GLN A 43 12.12 16.79 5.09
C GLN A 43 11.45 16.57 3.73
N ASP A 44 12.07 17.03 2.65
CA ASP A 44 11.60 16.78 1.28
C ASP A 44 11.55 15.28 0.97
N GLU A 45 12.58 14.51 1.35
CA GLU A 45 12.62 13.07 1.14
C GLU A 45 11.59 12.32 2.01
N GLN A 46 11.37 12.77 3.26
CA GLN A 46 10.30 12.24 4.11
C GLN A 46 8.92 12.51 3.53
N LEU A 47 8.67 13.73 3.03
CA LEU A 47 7.40 14.11 2.41
C LEU A 47 7.13 13.27 1.15
N GLU A 48 8.13 13.11 0.29
CA GLU A 48 8.04 12.27 -0.91
C GLU A 48 7.70 10.82 -0.54
N ARG A 49 8.36 10.27 0.47
CA ARG A 49 8.07 8.91 0.96
C ARG A 49 6.63 8.81 1.46
N GLN A 50 6.16 9.76 2.27
CA GLN A 50 4.79 9.76 2.77
C GLN A 50 3.75 9.86 1.64
N ARG A 51 4.03 10.67 0.61
CA ARG A 51 3.19 10.78 -0.59
C ARG A 51 3.12 9.44 -1.32
N ARG A 52 4.25 8.75 -1.52
CA ARG A 52 4.32 7.43 -2.15
C ARG A 52 3.57 6.37 -1.35
N GLU A 53 3.78 6.31 -0.03
CA GLU A 53 3.09 5.38 0.87
C GLU A 53 1.57 5.63 0.90
N ALA A 54 1.15 6.90 0.89
CA ALA A 54 -0.26 7.26 0.76
C ALA A 54 -0.85 6.81 -0.58
N GLY A 55 -0.14 7.01 -1.69
CA GLY A 55 -0.55 6.53 -3.01
C GLY A 55 -0.61 5.01 -3.13
N GLU A 56 0.32 4.28 -2.53
CA GLU A 56 0.28 2.80 -2.46
C GLU A 56 -0.95 2.32 -1.65
N ARG A 57 -1.32 3.01 -0.56
CA ARG A 57 -2.54 2.71 0.21
C ARG A 57 -3.81 2.95 -0.61
N GLU A 58 -3.92 4.10 -1.26
CA GLU A 58 -5.08 4.47 -2.11
C GLU A 58 -5.24 3.50 -3.29
N ARG A 59 -4.15 3.19 -4.02
CA ARG A 59 -4.17 2.20 -5.11
C ARG A 59 -4.59 0.81 -4.65
N ARG A 60 -4.20 0.41 -3.43
CA ARG A 60 -4.71 -0.83 -2.85
C ARG A 60 -6.21 -0.69 -2.65
N ALA A 61 -6.69 0.27 -1.88
CA ALA A 61 -8.11 0.46 -1.58
C ALA A 61 -9.00 0.47 -2.85
N ASP A 62 -8.54 1.12 -3.92
CA ASP A 62 -9.26 1.27 -5.19
C ASP A 62 -9.02 0.13 -6.19
N ALA A 63 -8.15 -0.85 -5.88
CA ALA A 63 -7.87 -1.97 -6.77
C ALA A 63 -9.15 -2.75 -7.11
N PRO A 64 -9.37 -3.12 -8.39
CA PRO A 64 -10.56 -3.85 -8.79
C PRO A 64 -10.66 -5.15 -7.99
N ASP A 65 -11.83 -5.39 -7.41
CA ASP A 65 -12.12 -6.66 -6.75
C ASP A 65 -13.11 -7.46 -7.59
N ILE A 66 -12.68 -8.64 -8.01
CA ILE A 66 -13.46 -9.52 -8.87
C ILE A 66 -14.00 -10.66 -8.04
N ARG A 67 -15.32 -10.67 -7.83
CA ARG A 67 -16.01 -11.81 -7.23
C ARG A 67 -17.05 -12.30 -8.19
N LEU A 68 -16.81 -13.47 -8.73
CA LEU A 68 -17.77 -14.13 -9.60
C LEU A 68 -18.80 -14.84 -8.71
N PRO A 69 -20.10 -14.69 -8.98
CA PRO A 69 -21.12 -15.35 -8.18
C PRO A 69 -20.91 -16.87 -8.22
N SER A 70 -20.72 -17.48 -7.05
CA SER A 70 -20.69 -18.94 -6.92
C SER A 70 -22.12 -19.47 -6.83
N ALA A 71 -22.47 -20.46 -7.66
CA ALA A 71 -23.77 -21.13 -7.64
C ALA A 71 -24.12 -21.76 -6.28
N ALA A 72 -23.12 -22.02 -5.42
CA ALA A 72 -23.30 -22.58 -4.07
C ALA A 72 -24.10 -21.67 -3.13
N ALA A 73 -24.19 -20.36 -3.39
CA ALA A 73 -24.97 -19.44 -2.55
C ALA A 73 -26.49 -19.67 -2.63
N ALA A 74 -26.98 -20.46 -3.60
CA ALA A 74 -28.40 -20.74 -3.79
C ALA A 74 -28.89 -22.03 -3.08
N ALA A 75 -27.98 -22.88 -2.60
CA ALA A 75 -28.31 -24.20 -2.02
C ALA A 75 -28.11 -24.22 -0.48
N SER A 76 -28.80 -23.34 0.24
CA SER A 76 -28.76 -23.29 1.72
C SER A 76 -30.15 -23.57 2.28
N GLY A 77 -30.56 -24.83 2.25
CA GLY A 77 -31.86 -25.26 2.80
C GLY A 77 -31.99 -26.75 3.14
N VAL A 78 -30.95 -27.56 2.92
CA VAL A 78 -30.96 -28.99 3.22
C VAL A 78 -30.21 -29.22 4.53
N ASP A 79 -30.75 -30.03 5.44
CA ASP A 79 -30.00 -30.51 6.59
C ASP A 79 -28.84 -31.39 6.08
N ASN A 80 -27.63 -30.85 6.10
CA ASN A 80 -26.47 -31.44 5.44
C ASN A 80 -25.88 -32.65 6.20
N ASN A 81 -26.49 -33.07 7.31
CA ASN A 81 -25.96 -34.16 8.14
C ASN A 81 -26.95 -35.30 8.37
N THR A 82 -28.20 -35.20 7.92
CA THR A 82 -29.22 -36.24 8.14
C THR A 82 -29.90 -36.62 6.83
N LEU A 83 -30.05 -37.92 6.59
CA LEU A 83 -30.77 -38.46 5.44
C LEU A 83 -32.29 -38.49 5.66
N PRO A 84 -33.10 -38.41 4.59
CA PRO A 84 -34.53 -38.61 4.66
C PRO A 84 -34.86 -40.03 5.12
N VAL A 85 -35.99 -40.17 5.81
CA VAL A 85 -36.52 -41.49 6.17
C VAL A 85 -37.25 -42.06 4.97
N GLU A 86 -36.73 -43.15 4.41
CA GLU A 86 -37.27 -43.80 3.21
C GLU A 86 -37.21 -45.32 3.30
N SER A 87 -38.06 -46.00 2.51
CA SER A 87 -38.09 -47.45 2.38
C SER A 87 -38.42 -47.83 0.94
N PRO A 88 -37.63 -48.70 0.27
CA PRO A 88 -36.48 -49.44 0.80
C PRO A 88 -35.25 -48.55 1.03
N CYS A 89 -34.41 -48.90 2.01
CA CYS A 89 -33.14 -48.23 2.30
C CYS A 89 -32.07 -49.25 2.75
N VAL A 90 -30.80 -48.89 2.62
CA VAL A 90 -29.65 -49.69 3.09
C VAL A 90 -28.81 -48.87 4.06
N VAL A 91 -28.40 -49.49 5.17
CA VAL A 91 -27.48 -48.86 6.13
C VAL A 91 -26.09 -48.75 5.53
N LEU A 92 -25.59 -47.53 5.43
CA LEU A 92 -24.27 -47.25 4.86
C LEU A 92 -23.15 -47.64 5.85
N ARG A 93 -22.22 -48.49 5.40
CA ARG A 93 -21.00 -48.87 6.12
C ARG A 93 -19.81 -48.00 5.76
N SER A 94 -19.74 -47.58 4.49
CA SER A 94 -18.70 -46.68 4.00
C SER A 94 -19.21 -45.83 2.85
N VAL A 95 -18.69 -44.61 2.73
CA VAL A 95 -18.88 -43.75 1.57
C VAL A 95 -17.49 -43.39 1.05
N SER A 96 -17.17 -43.78 -0.19
CA SER A 96 -15.87 -43.51 -0.81
C SER A 96 -16.03 -42.71 -2.10
N VAL A 97 -15.09 -41.82 -2.40
CA VAL A 97 -15.10 -41.05 -3.64
C VAL A 97 -13.95 -41.50 -4.54
N THR A 98 -14.21 -41.81 -5.81
CA THR A 98 -13.18 -42.19 -6.80
C THR A 98 -13.21 -41.24 -7.99
N GLY A 99 -12.11 -41.17 -8.75
CA GLY A 99 -12.10 -40.56 -10.09
C GLY A 99 -12.81 -41.43 -11.13
N LEU A 100 -12.84 -40.95 -12.38
CA LEU A 100 -13.45 -41.65 -13.51
C LEU A 100 -12.87 -43.06 -13.72
N ASP A 101 -11.55 -43.21 -13.58
CA ASP A 101 -10.85 -44.48 -13.81
C ASP A 101 -10.84 -45.40 -12.57
N GLY A 102 -11.65 -45.09 -11.54
CA GLY A 102 -11.68 -45.82 -10.26
C GLY A 102 -10.47 -45.53 -9.35
N THR A 103 -9.58 -44.62 -9.75
CA THR A 103 -8.43 -44.18 -8.96
C THR A 103 -8.85 -43.22 -7.84
N PRO A 104 -8.03 -43.03 -6.80
CA PRO A 104 -8.29 -42.01 -5.79
C PRO A 104 -8.39 -40.60 -6.42
N PRO A 105 -9.27 -39.72 -5.92
CA PRO A 105 -9.38 -38.36 -6.41
C PRO A 105 -8.04 -37.62 -6.27
N ALA A 106 -7.81 -36.64 -7.16
CA ALA A 106 -6.64 -35.77 -7.04
C ALA A 106 -6.58 -35.12 -5.64
N ALA A 107 -5.37 -34.82 -5.15
CA ALA A 107 -5.17 -34.26 -3.80
C ALA A 107 -6.00 -32.99 -3.52
N SER A 108 -6.31 -32.21 -4.56
CA SER A 108 -7.20 -31.04 -4.50
C SER A 108 -8.61 -31.37 -4.03
N PHE A 109 -9.06 -32.62 -4.16
CA PHE A 109 -10.39 -33.12 -3.78
C PHE A 109 -10.39 -34.10 -2.61
N ALA A 110 -9.24 -34.32 -1.94
CA ALA A 110 -9.12 -35.24 -0.81
C ALA A 110 -10.02 -34.88 0.40
N PHE A 111 -10.57 -33.67 0.42
CA PHE A 111 -11.47 -33.19 1.45
C PHE A 111 -12.93 -33.65 1.32
N VAL A 112 -13.33 -34.17 0.15
CA VAL A 112 -14.73 -34.48 -0.15
C VAL A 112 -15.19 -35.64 0.72
N GLU A 113 -14.44 -36.74 0.73
CA GLU A 113 -14.80 -37.94 1.49
C GLU A 113 -14.95 -37.70 3.01
N PRO A 114 -14.04 -36.97 3.70
CA PRO A 114 -14.25 -36.56 5.10
C PRO A 114 -15.55 -35.79 5.35
N THR A 115 -16.06 -35.04 4.36
CA THR A 115 -17.31 -34.27 4.47
C THR A 115 -18.54 -35.19 4.52
N LEU A 116 -18.41 -36.43 4.06
CA LEU A 116 -19.50 -37.42 3.97
C LEU A 116 -19.55 -38.37 5.17
N ALA A 117 -18.58 -38.30 6.08
CA ALA A 117 -18.52 -39.11 7.29
C ALA A 117 -19.82 -39.11 8.13
N PRO A 118 -20.57 -37.98 8.26
CA PRO A 118 -21.83 -37.98 9.01
C PRO A 118 -22.90 -38.96 8.51
N PHE A 119 -22.86 -39.33 7.22
CA PHE A 119 -23.85 -40.24 6.62
C PHE A 119 -23.56 -41.72 6.85
N VAL A 120 -22.35 -42.06 7.30
CA VAL A 120 -21.99 -43.44 7.64
C VAL A 120 -22.79 -43.88 8.87
N GLY A 121 -23.42 -45.05 8.76
CA GLY A 121 -24.33 -45.60 9.77
C GLY A 121 -25.79 -45.18 9.61
N GLN A 122 -26.11 -44.26 8.69
CA GLN A 122 -27.49 -43.90 8.36
C GLN A 122 -28.07 -44.83 7.28
N CYS A 123 -29.40 -44.93 7.20
CA CYS A 123 -30.07 -45.68 6.13
C CYS A 123 -30.31 -44.78 4.93
N ALA A 124 -29.81 -45.18 3.76
CA ALA A 124 -29.96 -44.45 2.51
C ALA A 124 -30.75 -45.28 1.50
N GLY A 125 -31.85 -44.74 1.00
CA GLY A 125 -32.49 -45.15 -0.25
C GLY A 125 -32.07 -44.22 -1.38
N ALA A 126 -32.92 -44.09 -2.39
CA ALA A 126 -32.58 -43.33 -3.60
C ALA A 126 -32.40 -41.82 -3.31
N ASP A 127 -33.27 -41.24 -2.49
CA ASP A 127 -33.24 -39.82 -2.18
C ASP A 127 -32.05 -39.48 -1.28
N GLY A 128 -31.75 -40.34 -0.30
CA GLY A 128 -30.58 -40.20 0.56
C GLY A 128 -29.26 -40.32 -0.20
N VAL A 129 -29.14 -41.27 -1.12
CA VAL A 129 -27.95 -41.39 -1.99
C VAL A 129 -27.78 -40.15 -2.88
N ALA A 130 -28.87 -39.63 -3.45
CA ALA A 130 -28.85 -38.39 -4.22
C ALA A 130 -28.44 -37.18 -3.37
N GLN A 131 -28.92 -37.10 -2.12
CA GLN A 131 -28.51 -36.06 -1.17
C GLN A 131 -27.02 -36.13 -0.84
N ILE A 132 -26.45 -37.32 -0.61
CA ILE A 132 -25.01 -37.48 -0.35
C ILE A 132 -24.19 -36.97 -1.53
N ALA A 133 -24.56 -37.33 -2.76
CA ALA A 133 -23.89 -36.85 -3.97
C ALA A 133 -24.03 -35.31 -4.14
N ALA A 134 -25.19 -34.76 -3.79
CA ALA A 134 -25.42 -33.31 -3.77
C ALA A 134 -24.52 -32.62 -2.73
N VAL A 135 -24.44 -33.14 -1.50
CA VAL A 135 -23.57 -32.60 -0.44
C VAL A 135 -22.10 -32.67 -0.84
N ALA A 136 -21.67 -33.77 -1.46
CA ALA A 136 -20.31 -33.91 -2.01
C ALA A 136 -20.04 -32.85 -3.09
N THR A 137 -21.00 -32.62 -3.99
CA THR A 137 -20.90 -31.60 -5.04
C THR A 137 -20.87 -30.18 -4.45
N GLU A 138 -21.74 -29.87 -3.48
CA GLU A 138 -21.75 -28.57 -2.81
C GLU A 138 -20.44 -28.28 -2.07
N ALA A 139 -19.85 -29.28 -1.40
CA ALA A 139 -18.54 -29.13 -0.78
C ALA A 139 -17.44 -28.75 -1.80
N ILE A 140 -17.53 -29.27 -3.02
CA ILE A 140 -16.63 -28.95 -4.14
C ILE A 140 -16.87 -27.54 -4.67
N LEU A 141 -18.13 -27.17 -4.90
CA LEU A 141 -18.54 -25.84 -5.36
C LEU A 141 -18.16 -24.74 -4.36
N ALA A 142 -18.30 -25.01 -3.06
CA ALA A 142 -17.91 -24.11 -1.98
C ALA A 142 -16.42 -23.78 -1.96
N ARG A 143 -15.57 -24.63 -2.57
CA ARG A 143 -14.13 -24.40 -2.74
C ARG A 143 -13.75 -23.83 -4.12
N GLY A 144 -14.74 -23.43 -4.92
CA GLY A 144 -14.54 -22.74 -6.19
C GLY A 144 -14.39 -23.64 -7.41
N TRP A 145 -14.63 -24.94 -7.32
CA TRP A 145 -14.54 -25.87 -8.45
C TRP A 145 -15.89 -25.97 -9.19
N VAL A 146 -16.27 -24.89 -9.87
CA VAL A 146 -17.66 -24.65 -10.33
C VAL A 146 -18.18 -25.62 -11.40
N THR A 147 -17.29 -26.31 -12.13
CA THR A 147 -17.63 -27.26 -13.20
C THR A 147 -17.37 -28.72 -12.81
N THR A 148 -16.89 -28.98 -11.60
CA THR A 148 -16.70 -30.35 -11.09
C THR A 148 -17.99 -30.86 -10.47
N ARG A 149 -18.31 -32.13 -10.70
CA ARG A 149 -19.53 -32.78 -10.17
C ARG A 149 -19.20 -34.13 -9.55
N VAL A 150 -20.03 -34.54 -8.60
CA VAL A 150 -20.02 -35.90 -8.04
C VAL A 150 -21.29 -36.60 -8.50
N THR A 151 -21.11 -37.78 -9.11
CA THR A 151 -22.20 -38.62 -9.61
C THR A 151 -22.20 -39.95 -8.87
N VAL A 152 -23.34 -40.65 -8.97
CA VAL A 152 -23.50 -42.00 -8.44
C VAL A 152 -23.39 -42.96 -9.63
N PRO A 153 -22.29 -43.72 -9.77
CA PRO A 153 -22.17 -44.72 -10.80
C PRO A 153 -23.13 -45.89 -10.52
N GLU A 154 -23.45 -46.66 -11.57
CA GLU A 154 -24.18 -47.91 -11.45
C GLU A 154 -23.42 -48.89 -10.52
N GLN A 155 -24.09 -49.33 -9.46
CA GLN A 155 -23.50 -50.18 -8.43
C GLN A 155 -24.59 -50.89 -7.63
N GLU A 156 -24.22 -52.01 -6.99
CA GLU A 156 -25.04 -52.64 -5.98
C GLU A 156 -24.72 -52.06 -4.60
N LEU A 157 -25.75 -51.67 -3.85
CA LEU A 157 -25.62 -51.09 -2.51
C LEU A 157 -25.89 -52.09 -1.38
N ALA A 158 -26.12 -53.37 -1.68
CA ALA A 158 -26.53 -54.38 -0.69
C ALA A 158 -25.55 -54.51 0.49
N ASP A 159 -24.25 -54.36 0.24
CA ASP A 159 -23.20 -54.44 1.27
C ASP A 159 -23.04 -53.17 2.11
N GLY A 160 -23.79 -52.11 1.79
CA GLY A 160 -23.72 -50.80 2.44
C GLY A 160 -22.51 -49.95 2.03
N ASN A 161 -21.79 -50.31 0.96
CA ASN A 161 -20.61 -49.58 0.50
C ASN A 161 -20.98 -48.65 -0.67
N LEU A 162 -21.22 -47.37 -0.40
CA LEU A 162 -21.54 -46.38 -1.42
C LEU A 162 -20.26 -45.83 -2.06
N ARG A 163 -20.12 -46.01 -3.37
CA ARG A 163 -19.06 -45.41 -4.18
C ARG A 163 -19.61 -44.23 -4.96
N LEU A 164 -18.99 -43.07 -4.82
CA LEU A 164 -19.28 -41.88 -5.61
C LEU A 164 -18.17 -41.64 -6.62
N GLN A 165 -18.52 -41.10 -7.78
CA GLN A 165 -17.57 -40.80 -8.84
C GLN A 165 -17.43 -39.29 -9.03
N LEU A 166 -16.21 -38.77 -8.92
CA LEU A 166 -15.87 -37.38 -9.14
C LEU A 166 -15.48 -37.17 -10.60
N ILE A 167 -16.19 -36.26 -11.27
CA ILE A 167 -15.94 -35.85 -12.64
C ILE A 167 -15.32 -34.44 -12.61
N PRO A 168 -14.00 -34.30 -12.78
CA PRO A 168 -13.35 -33.00 -12.76
C PRO A 168 -13.75 -32.19 -13.98
N GLY A 169 -14.18 -30.95 -13.75
CA GLY A 169 -14.40 -29.99 -14.83
C GLY A 169 -13.06 -29.45 -15.32
N THR A 170 -12.67 -29.76 -16.55
CA THR A 170 -11.37 -29.37 -17.12
C THR A 170 -11.51 -28.25 -18.15
N VAL A 171 -10.46 -27.45 -18.29
CA VAL A 171 -10.40 -26.40 -19.32
C VAL A 171 -10.06 -27.05 -20.66
N SER A 172 -10.93 -26.91 -21.65
CA SER A 172 -10.69 -27.33 -23.03
C SER A 172 -9.82 -26.29 -23.74
N SER A 173 -10.28 -25.03 -23.75
CA SER A 173 -9.55 -23.91 -24.34
C SER A 173 -9.74 -22.60 -23.57
N VAL A 174 -8.80 -21.67 -23.74
CA VAL A 174 -8.93 -20.28 -23.27
C VAL A 174 -8.72 -19.37 -24.49
N ARG A 175 -9.71 -18.55 -24.81
CA ARG A 175 -9.70 -17.69 -26.00
C ARG A 175 -10.38 -16.35 -25.76
N PHE A 176 -10.06 -15.37 -26.60
CA PHE A 176 -10.89 -14.17 -26.73
C PHE A 176 -12.16 -14.50 -27.50
N ALA A 177 -13.27 -13.87 -27.13
CA ALA A 177 -14.53 -13.96 -27.88
C ALA A 177 -14.36 -13.44 -29.33
N ASP A 178 -13.63 -12.34 -29.47
CA ASP A 178 -13.22 -11.78 -30.76
C ASP A 178 -11.74 -12.15 -31.06
N PRO A 179 -11.48 -12.99 -32.08
CA PRO A 179 -10.12 -13.39 -32.46
C PRO A 179 -9.23 -12.23 -32.96
N SER A 180 -9.81 -11.08 -33.32
CA SER A 180 -9.06 -9.91 -33.78
C SER A 180 -8.42 -9.10 -32.64
N VAL A 181 -8.80 -9.39 -31.39
CA VAL A 181 -8.25 -8.75 -30.19
C VAL A 181 -6.74 -8.99 -30.11
N ARG A 182 -5.95 -7.92 -30.22
CA ARG A 182 -4.47 -7.97 -30.11
C ARG A 182 -4.01 -8.24 -28.68
N GLY A 183 -2.79 -8.74 -28.50
CA GLY A 183 -2.21 -9.03 -27.18
C GLY A 183 -2.54 -10.44 -26.68
N SER A 184 -2.19 -10.74 -25.44
CA SER A 184 -2.26 -12.10 -24.90
C SER A 184 -3.00 -12.15 -23.56
N TRP A 185 -3.90 -13.12 -23.40
CA TRP A 185 -4.50 -13.45 -22.09
C TRP A 185 -3.52 -14.21 -21.17
N ARG A 186 -2.47 -14.82 -21.74
CA ARG A 186 -1.61 -15.83 -21.06
C ARG A 186 -0.82 -15.29 -19.87
N SER A 187 -0.54 -13.99 -19.84
CA SER A 187 0.13 -13.35 -18.71
C SER A 187 -0.87 -13.00 -17.59
N ALA A 188 -2.15 -12.81 -17.90
CA ALA A 188 -3.18 -12.51 -16.92
C ALA A 188 -3.82 -13.78 -16.34
N VAL A 189 -4.33 -14.68 -17.19
CA VAL A 189 -5.17 -15.81 -16.77
C VAL A 189 -4.30 -17.04 -16.42
N PRO A 190 -4.33 -17.52 -15.15
CA PRO A 190 -3.54 -18.67 -14.70
C PRO A 190 -4.23 -20.01 -15.01
N LEU A 191 -4.73 -20.20 -16.24
CA LEU A 191 -5.37 -21.43 -16.71
C LEU A 191 -4.89 -21.80 -18.11
N ARG A 192 -4.78 -23.09 -18.39
CA ARG A 192 -4.42 -23.68 -19.68
C ARG A 192 -5.31 -24.87 -19.99
N ALA A 193 -5.30 -25.31 -21.25
CA ALA A 193 -5.96 -26.55 -21.65
C ALA A 193 -5.47 -27.73 -20.80
N GLY A 194 -6.40 -28.52 -20.28
CA GLY A 194 -6.15 -29.66 -19.38
C GLY A 194 -6.16 -29.32 -17.89
N ASP A 195 -6.08 -28.05 -17.50
CA ASP A 195 -6.17 -27.67 -16.09
C ASP A 195 -7.59 -27.91 -15.56
N VAL A 196 -7.72 -28.26 -14.27
CA VAL A 196 -9.02 -28.27 -13.60
C VAL A 196 -9.51 -26.83 -13.45
N LEU A 197 -10.73 -26.55 -13.91
CA LEU A 197 -11.28 -25.20 -13.90
C LEU A 197 -11.61 -24.77 -12.47
N SER A 198 -11.01 -23.65 -12.06
CA SER A 198 -11.19 -23.06 -10.74
C SER A 198 -11.69 -21.61 -10.85
N LEU A 199 -12.71 -21.28 -10.06
CA LEU A 199 -13.28 -19.94 -9.95
C LEU A 199 -12.24 -18.93 -9.49
N THR A 200 -11.39 -19.29 -8.52
CA THR A 200 -10.36 -18.37 -8.01
C THR A 200 -9.29 -18.05 -9.06
N ALA A 201 -9.00 -19.00 -9.97
CA ALA A 201 -8.13 -18.79 -11.11
C ALA A 201 -8.76 -17.86 -12.16
N LEU A 202 -10.06 -18.00 -12.42
CA LEU A 202 -10.81 -17.10 -13.30
C LEU A 202 -10.88 -15.69 -12.72
N GLU A 203 -11.20 -15.55 -11.44
CA GLU A 203 -11.21 -14.25 -10.74
C GLU A 203 -9.85 -13.59 -10.77
N GLN A 204 -8.77 -14.34 -10.51
CA GLN A 204 -7.41 -13.83 -10.59
C GLN A 204 -7.08 -13.33 -12.01
N GLY A 205 -7.44 -14.11 -13.04
CA GLY A 205 -7.23 -13.73 -14.43
C GLY A 205 -8.01 -12.48 -14.81
N LEU A 206 -9.28 -12.42 -14.44
CA LEU A 206 -10.16 -11.28 -14.67
C LEU A 206 -9.68 -10.03 -13.92
N GLU A 207 -9.18 -10.17 -12.69
CA GLU A 207 -8.60 -9.06 -11.93
C GLU A 207 -7.37 -8.49 -12.65
N GLN A 208 -6.47 -9.35 -13.15
CA GLN A 208 -5.30 -8.90 -13.89
C GLN A 208 -5.66 -8.22 -15.23
N LEU A 209 -6.71 -8.70 -15.91
CA LEU A 209 -7.23 -8.06 -17.12
C LEU A 209 -7.88 -6.69 -16.83
N LYS A 210 -8.58 -6.55 -15.71
CA LYS A 210 -9.25 -5.31 -15.26
C LYS A 210 -8.32 -4.33 -14.56
N ARG A 211 -7.08 -4.74 -14.25
CA ARG A 211 -6.04 -3.86 -13.73
C ARG A 211 -5.67 -2.75 -14.72
N MET A 212 -5.88 -2.97 -16.02
CA MET A 212 -5.66 -1.97 -17.07
C MET A 212 -6.86 -1.03 -17.18
N PRO A 213 -6.73 0.26 -16.87
CA PRO A 213 -7.89 1.15 -16.90
C PRO A 213 -8.45 1.38 -18.31
N SER A 214 -7.64 1.19 -19.37
CA SER A 214 -8.12 1.23 -20.76
C SER A 214 -8.91 0.00 -21.20
N GLN A 215 -9.18 -0.96 -20.31
CA GLN A 215 -9.80 -2.23 -20.66
C GLN A 215 -10.88 -2.62 -19.64
N ASP A 216 -12.07 -2.92 -20.14
CA ASP A 216 -13.06 -3.69 -19.40
C ASP A 216 -13.09 -5.12 -19.95
N ALA A 217 -13.22 -6.09 -19.06
CA ALA A 217 -13.17 -7.51 -19.42
C ALA A 217 -14.22 -8.30 -18.65
N ASP A 218 -14.67 -9.39 -19.26
CA ASP A 218 -15.57 -10.38 -18.67
C ASP A 218 -15.14 -11.79 -19.10
N ILE A 219 -15.46 -12.79 -18.28
CA ILE A 219 -15.16 -14.19 -18.56
C ILE A 219 -16.43 -15.01 -18.48
N ARG A 220 -16.71 -15.74 -19.56
CA ARG A 220 -17.82 -16.69 -19.66
C ARG A 220 -17.27 -18.11 -19.75
N ILE A 221 -17.99 -19.05 -19.13
CA ILE A 221 -17.69 -20.48 -19.21
C ILE A 221 -18.70 -21.09 -20.17
N GLU A 222 -18.23 -21.65 -21.28
CA GLU A 222 -19.05 -22.33 -22.29
C GLU A 222 -18.76 -23.85 -22.24
N PRO A 223 -19.73 -24.74 -22.52
CA PRO A 223 -19.47 -26.18 -22.63
C PRO A 223 -18.44 -26.48 -23.73
N GLY A 224 -17.47 -27.36 -23.44
CA GLY A 224 -16.51 -27.82 -24.44
C GLY A 224 -17.01 -29.05 -25.22
N ASP A 225 -16.21 -29.50 -26.19
CA ASP A 225 -16.57 -30.62 -27.07
C ASP A 225 -16.57 -32.00 -26.37
N ALA A 226 -15.91 -32.11 -25.21
CA ALA A 226 -15.80 -33.34 -24.45
C ALA A 226 -16.63 -33.25 -23.15
N PRO A 227 -17.26 -34.35 -22.69
CA PRO A 227 -17.93 -34.37 -21.39
C PRO A 227 -16.98 -33.96 -20.25
N GLY A 228 -17.44 -33.06 -19.38
CA GLY A 228 -16.61 -32.53 -18.29
C GLY A 228 -15.54 -31.54 -18.74
N SER A 229 -15.56 -31.07 -19.99
CA SER A 229 -14.69 -29.99 -20.45
C SER A 229 -15.45 -28.67 -20.63
N SER A 230 -14.74 -27.56 -20.46
CA SER A 230 -15.30 -26.22 -20.57
C SER A 230 -14.33 -25.27 -21.27
N ASP A 231 -14.89 -24.42 -22.10
CA ASP A 231 -14.18 -23.35 -22.77
C ASP A 231 -14.28 -22.05 -21.98
N VAL A 232 -13.14 -21.40 -21.75
CA VAL A 232 -13.06 -20.11 -21.08
C VAL A 232 -12.99 -19.02 -22.14
N VAL A 233 -14.08 -18.25 -22.27
CA VAL A 233 -14.23 -17.21 -23.28
C VAL A 233 -14.12 -15.85 -22.63
N ILE A 234 -13.13 -15.07 -23.09
CA ILE A 234 -12.81 -13.75 -22.55
C ILE A 234 -13.37 -12.68 -23.48
N ASP A 235 -14.36 -11.92 -23.01
CA ASP A 235 -14.84 -10.71 -23.68
C ASP A 235 -14.02 -9.52 -23.21
N VAL A 236 -13.57 -8.69 -24.15
CA VAL A 236 -12.71 -7.55 -23.86
C VAL A 236 -13.18 -6.34 -24.65
N LYS A 237 -13.42 -5.24 -23.94
CA LYS A 237 -13.71 -3.92 -24.51
C LYS A 237 -12.56 -2.98 -24.19
N ARG A 238 -11.88 -2.48 -25.22
CA ARG A 238 -10.75 -1.57 -25.07
C ARG A 238 -11.11 -0.15 -25.43
N GLN A 239 -10.63 0.76 -24.61
CA GLN A 239 -10.56 2.18 -24.88
C GLN A 239 -9.15 2.54 -25.36
N ARG A 240 -8.84 3.84 -25.39
CA ARG A 240 -7.51 4.32 -25.77
C ARG A 240 -6.46 3.72 -24.82
N PRO A 241 -5.36 3.13 -25.33
CA PRO A 241 -4.35 2.46 -24.52
C PRO A 241 -3.40 3.45 -23.82
N TRP A 242 -3.81 4.71 -23.69
CA TRP A 242 -3.03 5.74 -23.05
C TRP A 242 -3.94 6.62 -22.21
N ARG A 243 -3.37 7.17 -21.14
CA ARG A 243 -4.07 7.96 -20.14
C ARG A 243 -3.24 9.20 -19.83
N LEU A 244 -3.87 10.35 -19.70
CA LEU A 244 -3.21 11.57 -19.25
C LEU A 244 -3.75 11.99 -17.88
N LEU A 245 -2.85 12.37 -16.99
CA LEU A 245 -3.17 12.93 -15.69
C LEU A 245 -2.44 14.28 -15.56
N ALA A 246 -3.19 15.34 -15.34
CA ALA A 246 -2.66 16.62 -14.88
C ALA A 246 -3.17 16.87 -13.48
N SER A 247 -2.31 17.27 -12.53
CA SER A 247 -2.77 17.60 -11.18
C SER A 247 -2.01 18.78 -10.60
N VAL A 248 -2.69 19.50 -9.72
CA VAL A 248 -2.15 20.63 -8.95
C VAL A 248 -2.58 20.45 -7.51
N ASP A 249 -1.62 20.57 -6.59
CA ASP A 249 -1.88 20.44 -5.16
C ASP A 249 -0.98 21.39 -4.37
N ASN A 250 -1.34 21.71 -3.12
CA ASN A 250 -0.47 22.47 -2.22
C ASN A 250 0.19 21.59 -1.13
N SER A 251 0.65 20.38 -1.49
CA SER A 251 1.29 19.44 -0.57
C SER A 251 2.78 19.69 -0.31
N GLY A 252 3.42 20.55 -1.09
CA GLY A 252 4.84 20.90 -0.92
C GLY A 252 5.10 21.74 0.34
N THR A 253 6.37 21.98 0.63
CA THR A 253 6.78 22.76 1.82
C THR A 253 6.93 24.24 1.50
N ARG A 254 6.97 25.11 2.52
CA ARG A 254 7.31 26.53 2.35
C ARG A 254 8.64 26.75 1.64
N ASP A 255 9.60 25.89 1.95
CA ASP A 255 11.01 26.04 1.65
C ASP A 255 11.39 25.49 0.27
N THR A 256 10.51 24.66 -0.31
CA THR A 256 10.78 23.92 -1.55
C THR A 256 9.63 24.04 -2.57
N GLY A 257 8.68 24.94 -2.29
CA GLY A 257 7.53 25.28 -3.12
C GLY A 257 6.25 24.56 -2.68
N ARG A 258 5.29 25.30 -2.11
CA ARG A 258 4.04 24.70 -1.61
C ARG A 258 3.16 24.17 -2.72
N LEU A 259 2.97 24.96 -3.77
CA LEU A 259 2.14 24.61 -4.91
C LEU A 259 2.94 23.69 -5.84
N GLN A 260 2.44 22.49 -6.06
CA GLN A 260 3.06 21.43 -6.85
C GLN A 260 2.15 21.11 -8.03
N GLY A 261 2.75 20.95 -9.21
CA GLY A 261 2.09 20.50 -10.42
C GLY A 261 2.68 19.16 -10.87
N GLN A 262 1.85 18.29 -11.42
CA GLN A 262 2.25 17.00 -11.96
C GLN A 262 1.57 16.75 -13.29
N LEU A 263 2.33 16.26 -14.26
CA LEU A 263 1.84 15.69 -15.51
C LEU A 263 2.29 14.23 -15.58
N ALA A 264 1.37 13.32 -15.87
CA ALA A 264 1.69 11.92 -16.06
C ALA A 264 0.99 11.35 -17.30
N ILE A 265 1.68 10.41 -17.96
CA ILE A 265 1.16 9.59 -19.04
C ILE A 265 1.24 8.13 -18.62
N GLY A 266 0.11 7.44 -18.72
CA GLY A 266 0.02 5.99 -18.61
C GLY A 266 -0.10 5.39 -20.00
N ILE A 267 0.60 4.30 -20.28
CA ILE A 267 0.45 3.48 -21.49
C ILE A 267 0.12 2.07 -21.03
N ASP A 268 -1.06 1.60 -21.43
CA ASP A 268 -1.60 0.31 -21.06
C ASP A 268 -1.29 -0.70 -22.18
N ASN A 269 -0.78 -1.86 -21.79
CA ASN A 269 -0.43 -3.00 -22.63
C ASN A 269 0.61 -2.75 -23.75
N PRO A 270 1.72 -2.00 -23.53
CA PRO A 270 2.66 -1.67 -24.60
C PRO A 270 3.35 -2.88 -25.25
N LEU A 271 3.58 -3.97 -24.51
CA LEU A 271 4.16 -5.22 -25.05
C LEU A 271 3.13 -6.32 -25.32
N GLY A 272 1.84 -6.07 -25.11
CA GLY A 272 0.80 -7.10 -25.26
C GLY A 272 0.75 -8.12 -24.13
N LEU A 273 1.40 -7.83 -22.98
CA LEU A 273 1.56 -8.71 -21.83
C LEU A 273 0.67 -8.32 -20.64
N ASN A 274 -0.40 -7.55 -20.86
CA ASN A 274 -1.22 -6.93 -19.81
C ASN A 274 -0.38 -6.03 -18.87
N ASP A 275 0.65 -5.43 -19.47
CA ASP A 275 1.66 -4.62 -18.81
C ASP A 275 1.26 -3.15 -18.70
N LEU A 276 1.73 -2.45 -17.67
CA LEU A 276 1.41 -1.05 -17.42
C LEU A 276 2.70 -0.24 -17.34
N LEU A 277 2.80 0.83 -18.13
CA LEU A 277 3.87 1.82 -18.06
C LEU A 277 3.27 3.16 -17.61
N ASP A 278 3.72 3.73 -16.50
CA ASP A 278 3.37 5.08 -16.09
C ASP A 278 4.64 5.94 -16.01
N VAL A 279 4.61 7.13 -16.60
CA VAL A 279 5.68 8.12 -16.53
C VAL A 279 5.09 9.42 -16.04
N ALA A 280 5.71 10.04 -15.03
CA ALA A 280 5.26 11.30 -14.47
C ALA A 280 6.41 12.28 -14.31
N VAL A 281 6.10 13.56 -14.49
CA VAL A 281 6.98 14.70 -14.17
C VAL A 281 6.24 15.60 -13.19
N GLN A 282 6.98 16.18 -12.25
CA GLN A 282 6.44 17.08 -11.24
C GLN A 282 7.35 18.30 -11.07
N HIS A 283 6.75 19.46 -10.83
CA HIS A 283 7.45 20.72 -10.64
C HIS A 283 6.67 21.59 -9.66
N ASP A 284 7.35 22.41 -8.85
CA ASP A 284 6.67 23.47 -8.13
C ASP A 284 6.09 24.49 -9.11
N LEU A 285 4.94 25.09 -8.80
CA LEU A 285 4.27 26.05 -9.68
C LEU A 285 4.53 27.50 -9.26
N SER A 286 5.56 27.75 -8.43
CA SER A 286 5.93 29.10 -8.00
C SER A 286 6.83 29.76 -9.05
N THR A 287 6.35 29.79 -10.30
CA THR A 287 7.15 30.21 -11.46
C THR A 287 7.66 31.64 -11.29
N GLY A 288 8.98 31.81 -11.37
CA GLY A 288 9.65 33.12 -11.23
C GLY A 288 10.15 33.44 -9.83
N ASP A 289 9.88 32.59 -8.83
CA ASP A 289 10.53 32.67 -7.52
C ASP A 289 11.86 31.90 -7.57
N ASP A 290 12.98 32.60 -7.43
CA ASP A 290 14.33 32.01 -7.43
C ASP A 290 14.84 31.70 -6.02
N ARG A 291 14.00 31.88 -4.99
CA ARG A 291 14.36 31.58 -3.60
C ARG A 291 14.27 30.09 -3.28
N PHE A 292 13.50 29.31 -4.04
CA PHE A 292 13.31 27.89 -3.84
C PHE A 292 12.80 27.21 -5.10
N GLY A 293 12.85 25.89 -5.13
CA GLY A 293 12.13 25.12 -6.14
C GLY A 293 12.30 23.61 -5.99
N THR A 294 11.34 22.89 -6.54
CA THR A 294 11.38 21.42 -6.63
C THR A 294 10.97 20.93 -8.00
N LYS A 295 11.70 19.93 -8.48
CA LYS A 295 11.37 19.24 -9.72
C LYS A 295 11.71 17.77 -9.61
N GLY A 296 10.99 16.94 -10.35
CA GLY A 296 11.25 15.51 -10.35
C GLY A 296 10.54 14.78 -11.46
N GLY A 297 10.85 13.51 -11.55
CA GLY A 297 10.15 12.59 -12.43
C GLY A 297 10.22 11.17 -11.90
N SER A 298 9.26 10.36 -12.32
CA SER A 298 9.16 8.95 -11.95
C SER A 298 8.68 8.13 -13.13
N ALA A 299 9.09 6.87 -13.18
CA ALA A 299 8.57 5.87 -14.09
C ALA A 299 8.29 4.57 -13.33
N SER A 300 7.18 3.91 -13.65
CA SER A 300 6.88 2.55 -13.20
C SER A 300 6.48 1.68 -14.37
N TYR A 301 6.94 0.43 -14.36
CA TYR A 301 6.55 -0.60 -15.30
C TYR A 301 6.14 -1.86 -14.54
N SER A 302 4.99 -2.46 -14.86
CA SER A 302 4.53 -3.68 -14.18
C SER A 302 3.91 -4.70 -15.13
N VAL A 303 4.25 -5.97 -14.95
CA VAL A 303 3.79 -7.10 -15.77
C VAL A 303 3.19 -8.17 -14.86
N PRO A 304 1.94 -8.60 -15.10
CA PRO A 304 1.34 -9.72 -14.38
C PRO A 304 1.79 -11.06 -15.00
N TRP A 305 1.82 -12.10 -14.18
CA TRP A 305 1.99 -13.48 -14.63
C TRP A 305 1.18 -14.43 -13.75
N GLY A 306 -0.10 -14.59 -14.10
CA GLY A 306 -1.08 -15.34 -13.34
C GLY A 306 -1.28 -14.76 -11.94
N TYR A 307 -0.88 -15.52 -10.92
CA TYR A 307 -0.88 -15.09 -9.53
C TYR A 307 0.27 -14.15 -9.15
N ASN A 308 1.23 -13.91 -10.04
CA ASN A 308 2.40 -13.08 -9.77
C ASN A 308 2.28 -11.71 -10.44
N THR A 309 2.98 -10.72 -9.91
CA THR A 309 3.16 -9.41 -10.56
C THR A 309 4.58 -8.91 -10.29
N VAL A 310 5.28 -8.54 -11.36
CA VAL A 310 6.63 -7.95 -11.27
C VAL A 310 6.51 -6.48 -11.60
N SER A 311 7.08 -5.62 -10.75
CA SER A 311 7.07 -4.17 -10.91
C SER A 311 8.46 -3.59 -10.76
N VAL A 312 8.83 -2.69 -11.66
CA VAL A 312 10.04 -1.88 -11.58
C VAL A 312 9.62 -0.43 -11.45
N PHE A 313 10.26 0.31 -10.55
CA PHE A 313 10.01 1.72 -10.31
C PHE A 313 11.32 2.49 -10.23
N GLY A 314 11.33 3.70 -10.78
CA GLY A 314 12.45 4.64 -10.69
C GLY A 314 11.95 6.05 -10.47
N SER A 315 12.64 6.83 -9.65
CA SER A 315 12.34 8.25 -9.47
C SER A 315 13.60 9.09 -9.26
N THR A 316 13.54 10.36 -9.65
CA THR A 316 14.54 11.38 -9.36
C THR A 316 13.83 12.66 -8.94
N ARG A 317 14.33 13.30 -7.89
CA ARG A 317 13.82 14.58 -7.40
C ARG A 317 14.99 15.49 -7.04
N ALA A 318 14.93 16.73 -7.46
CA ALA A 318 15.88 17.77 -7.11
C ALA A 318 15.15 18.91 -6.41
N TYR A 319 15.81 19.49 -5.43
CA TYR A 319 15.32 20.65 -4.69
C TYR A 319 16.44 21.69 -4.58
N PHE A 320 16.07 22.95 -4.43
CA PHE A 320 16.97 24.00 -3.99
C PHE A 320 16.24 25.04 -3.15
N GLN A 321 17.01 25.76 -2.35
CA GLN A 321 16.55 26.90 -1.57
C GLN A 321 17.70 27.87 -1.34
N ARG A 322 17.40 29.16 -1.34
CA ARG A 322 18.30 30.25 -0.98
C ARG A 322 18.03 30.66 0.48
N ILE A 323 19.03 30.47 1.33
CA ILE A 323 18.99 30.69 2.78
C ILE A 323 19.71 32.00 3.08
N ALA A 324 19.07 32.86 3.86
CA ALA A 324 19.67 34.14 4.27
C ALA A 324 20.80 33.90 5.29
N GLY A 325 22.02 34.31 4.91
CA GLY A 325 23.15 34.46 5.82
C GLY A 325 23.20 35.85 6.44
N ALA A 326 24.27 36.13 7.19
CA ALA A 326 24.44 37.43 7.86
C ALA A 326 24.63 38.59 6.87
N ASN A 327 25.40 38.37 5.80
CA ASN A 327 25.75 39.39 4.80
C ASN A 327 25.44 38.98 3.36
N GLU A 328 25.17 37.70 3.11
CA GLU A 328 24.91 37.13 1.79
C GLU A 328 23.89 35.99 1.91
N SER A 329 23.43 35.45 0.79
CA SER A 329 22.51 34.32 0.78
C SER A 329 23.17 33.10 0.15
N PHE A 330 22.93 31.93 0.75
CA PHE A 330 23.53 30.67 0.34
C PHE A 330 22.49 29.74 -0.29
N VAL A 331 22.84 29.05 -1.37
CA VAL A 331 21.99 28.05 -2.00
C VAL A 331 22.27 26.69 -1.39
N SER A 332 21.27 26.11 -0.71
CA SER A 332 21.24 24.68 -0.40
C SER A 332 20.47 23.95 -1.48
N SER A 333 21.02 22.85 -1.97
CA SER A 333 20.37 22.04 -2.99
C SER A 333 20.60 20.56 -2.75
N GLY A 334 19.84 19.72 -3.44
CA GLY A 334 20.07 18.29 -3.39
C GLY A 334 19.32 17.55 -4.48
N ARG A 335 19.76 16.32 -4.71
CA ARG A 335 19.11 15.39 -5.65
C ARG A 335 19.01 14.02 -5.01
N ASN A 336 17.81 13.49 -4.97
CA ASN A 336 17.46 12.18 -4.44
C ASN A 336 16.90 11.29 -5.54
N GLN A 337 17.34 10.04 -5.59
CA GLN A 337 17.00 9.05 -6.60
C GLN A 337 16.63 7.74 -5.93
N THR A 338 15.63 7.04 -6.47
CA THR A 338 15.22 5.72 -5.98
C THR A 338 15.02 4.79 -7.17
N ALA A 339 15.45 3.54 -7.02
CA ALA A 339 15.14 2.44 -7.92
C ALA A 339 14.64 1.25 -7.11
N GLU A 340 13.53 0.65 -7.52
CA GLU A 340 12.89 -0.46 -6.83
C GLU A 340 12.48 -1.56 -7.81
N LEU A 341 12.71 -2.81 -7.41
CA LEU A 341 12.13 -4.01 -8.00
C LEU A 341 11.22 -4.65 -6.96
N ARG A 342 9.98 -4.96 -7.33
CA ARG A 342 9.00 -5.67 -6.49
C ARG A 342 8.48 -6.89 -7.23
N ILE A 343 8.42 -8.02 -6.54
CA ILE A 343 7.78 -9.25 -7.00
C ILE A 343 6.72 -9.60 -5.98
N GLU A 344 5.47 -9.66 -6.42
CA GLU A 344 4.32 -10.00 -5.59
C GLU A 344 3.69 -11.31 -6.09
N ARG A 345 3.17 -12.12 -5.16
CA ARG A 345 2.38 -13.32 -5.44
C ARG A 345 1.16 -13.39 -4.55
N VAL A 346 -0.02 -13.54 -5.16
CA VAL A 346 -1.26 -13.92 -4.45
C VAL A 346 -1.13 -15.39 -4.02
N VAL A 347 -1.25 -15.63 -2.72
CA VAL A 347 -1.07 -16.97 -2.10
C VAL A 347 -2.39 -17.57 -1.63
N HIS A 348 -3.39 -16.74 -1.37
CA HIS A 348 -4.73 -17.17 -0.95
C HIS A 348 -5.78 -16.21 -1.48
N ARG A 349 -6.92 -16.74 -1.94
CA ARG A 349 -8.10 -15.97 -2.37
C ARG A 349 -9.36 -16.80 -2.14
N ASP A 350 -10.41 -16.16 -1.64
CA ASP A 350 -11.76 -16.68 -1.55
C ASP A 350 -12.80 -15.55 -1.72
N SER A 351 -14.06 -15.82 -1.41
CA SER A 351 -15.17 -14.87 -1.58
C SER A 351 -15.15 -13.68 -0.60
N VAL A 352 -14.34 -13.73 0.46
CA VAL A 352 -14.28 -12.71 1.52
C VAL A 352 -12.88 -12.16 1.75
N GLY A 353 -11.84 -12.74 1.16
CA GLY A 353 -10.48 -12.29 1.39
C GLY A 353 -9.49 -12.62 0.28
N LYS A 354 -8.40 -11.85 0.26
CA LYS A 354 -7.27 -11.99 -0.64
C LYS A 354 -5.97 -11.73 0.11
N THR A 355 -5.01 -12.65 0.03
CA THR A 355 -3.70 -12.52 0.65
C THR A 355 -2.60 -12.64 -0.40
N ALA A 356 -1.66 -11.69 -0.39
CA ALA A 356 -0.47 -11.73 -1.21
C ALA A 356 0.79 -11.54 -0.37
N ILE A 357 1.89 -12.10 -0.84
CA ILE A 357 3.23 -11.87 -0.30
C ILE A 357 4.07 -11.15 -1.34
N ASP A 358 4.97 -10.28 -0.91
CA ASP A 358 5.88 -9.59 -1.81
C ASP A 358 7.32 -9.51 -1.28
N ALA A 359 8.25 -9.45 -2.22
CA ALA A 359 9.64 -9.11 -1.97
C ALA A 359 10.00 -7.86 -2.78
N ARG A 360 10.62 -6.88 -2.12
CA ARG A 360 11.02 -5.61 -2.73
C ARG A 360 12.50 -5.35 -2.46
N LEU A 361 13.27 -5.17 -3.52
CA LEU A 361 14.65 -4.70 -3.47
C LEU A 361 14.67 -3.24 -3.89
N GLY A 362 15.10 -2.35 -2.99
CA GLY A 362 15.16 -0.92 -3.25
C GLY A 362 16.55 -0.36 -3.06
N ARG A 363 16.89 0.66 -3.84
CA ARG A 363 18.15 1.39 -3.74
C ARG A 363 17.90 2.88 -3.80
N ARG A 364 18.47 3.61 -2.85
CA ARG A 364 18.34 5.07 -2.71
C ARG A 364 19.72 5.71 -2.84
N PHE A 365 19.78 6.74 -3.66
CA PHE A 365 20.99 7.49 -3.91
C PHE A 365 20.70 8.97 -3.80
N GLY A 366 21.62 9.74 -3.24
CA GLY A 366 21.43 11.17 -3.19
C GLY A 366 22.65 11.93 -2.74
N LYS A 367 22.66 13.21 -3.11
CA LYS A 367 23.68 14.18 -2.73
C LYS A 367 23.00 15.47 -2.34
N SER A 368 23.58 16.16 -1.37
CA SER A 368 23.15 17.48 -0.93
C SER A 368 24.35 18.41 -0.97
N PHE A 369 24.09 19.68 -1.28
CA PHE A 369 25.10 20.70 -1.57
C PHE A 369 24.77 22.00 -0.83
N ILE A 370 25.81 22.80 -0.58
CA ILE A 370 25.75 24.21 -0.17
C ILE A 370 26.70 24.97 -1.09
N GLU A 371 26.22 25.98 -1.83
CA GLU A 371 27.06 26.72 -2.80
C GLU A 371 27.85 25.76 -3.71
N ASP A 372 27.17 24.72 -4.21
CA ASP A 372 27.74 23.63 -5.02
C ASP A 372 28.83 22.77 -4.33
N PHE A 373 29.14 23.02 -3.05
CA PHE A 373 29.98 22.14 -2.24
C PHE A 373 29.17 20.98 -1.66
N GLU A 374 29.57 19.75 -1.98
CA GLU A 374 28.91 18.54 -1.49
C GLU A 374 29.04 18.40 0.04
N ILE A 375 27.91 18.19 0.72
CA ILE A 375 27.88 17.84 2.14
C ILE A 375 28.09 16.33 2.25
N SER A 376 29.33 15.88 2.42
CA SER A 376 29.68 14.46 2.40
C SER A 376 28.92 13.62 3.43
N GLN A 377 28.53 14.20 4.57
CA GLN A 377 27.74 13.53 5.61
C GLN A 377 26.27 13.30 5.21
N GLN A 378 25.79 13.96 4.16
CA GLN A 378 24.44 13.78 3.60
C GLN A 378 24.46 12.92 2.32
N TYR A 379 25.63 12.49 1.84
CA TYR A 379 25.70 11.53 0.74
C TYR A 379 24.95 10.25 1.10
N ARG A 380 24.11 9.79 0.17
CA ARG A 380 23.31 8.58 0.33
C ARG A 380 23.57 7.61 -0.80
N ASN A 381 23.79 6.37 -0.43
CA ASN A 381 23.89 5.25 -1.34
C ASN A 381 23.54 3.97 -0.58
N ASN A 382 22.24 3.73 -0.38
CA ASN A 382 21.73 2.69 0.50
C ASN A 382 20.90 1.69 -0.30
N THR A 383 21.09 0.40 -0.04
CA THR A 383 20.22 -0.66 -0.55
C THR A 383 19.40 -1.23 0.61
N TYR A 384 18.13 -1.53 0.38
CA TYR A 384 17.29 -2.26 1.31
C TYR A 384 16.57 -3.42 0.63
N LEU A 385 16.32 -4.47 1.40
CA LEU A 385 15.41 -5.56 1.08
C LEU A 385 14.17 -5.41 1.96
N GLN A 386 12.99 -5.66 1.41
CA GLN A 386 11.73 -5.69 2.13
C GLN A 386 10.98 -6.97 1.78
N ALA A 387 10.42 -7.62 2.80
CA ALA A 387 9.42 -8.68 2.66
C ALA A 387 8.08 -8.15 3.19
N GLY A 388 7.02 -8.34 2.43
CA GLY A 388 5.68 -7.83 2.73
C GLY A 388 4.62 -8.91 2.68
N VAL A 389 3.58 -8.74 3.49
CA VAL A 389 2.31 -9.46 3.39
C VAL A 389 1.21 -8.42 3.25
N THR A 390 0.38 -8.56 2.23
CA THR A 390 -0.83 -7.76 2.07
C THR A 390 -2.06 -8.65 2.18
N HIS A 391 -3.08 -8.16 2.86
CA HIS A 391 -4.32 -8.88 3.07
C HIS A 391 -5.50 -7.93 2.94
N ARG A 392 -6.44 -8.27 2.07
CA ARG A 392 -7.74 -7.62 1.96
C ARG A 392 -8.79 -8.54 2.56
N GLN A 393 -9.62 -8.01 3.45
CA GLN A 393 -10.72 -8.71 4.09
C GLN A 393 -12.01 -7.95 3.91
N TYR A 394 -13.10 -8.68 3.69
CA TYR A 394 -14.45 -8.17 3.70
C TYR A 394 -15.24 -8.75 4.86
N LEU A 395 -16.05 -7.90 5.48
CA LEU A 395 -17.01 -8.27 6.52
C LEU A 395 -18.34 -7.62 6.19
N GLY A 396 -19.20 -8.36 5.48
CA GLY A 396 -20.38 -7.78 4.83
C GLY A 396 -19.97 -6.71 3.82
N THR A 397 -20.46 -5.49 4.01
CA THR A 397 -20.11 -4.33 3.18
C THR A 397 -18.87 -3.58 3.66
N ALA A 398 -18.28 -3.97 4.80
CA ALA A 398 -17.04 -3.39 5.28
C ALA A 398 -15.83 -4.02 4.56
N GLN A 399 -14.81 -3.20 4.32
CA GLN A 399 -13.54 -3.58 3.70
C GLN A 399 -12.38 -3.17 4.61
N ALA A 400 -11.37 -4.03 4.73
CA ALA A 400 -10.11 -3.73 5.38
C ALA A 400 -8.93 -4.18 4.50
N ASP A 401 -7.98 -3.28 4.26
CA ASP A 401 -6.72 -3.52 3.58
C ASP A 401 -5.58 -3.40 4.59
N ILE A 402 -4.83 -4.48 4.77
CA ILE A 402 -3.74 -4.62 5.73
C ILE A 402 -2.45 -4.87 4.96
N ALA A 403 -1.37 -4.21 5.36
CA ALA A 403 -0.03 -4.50 4.87
C ALA A 403 0.99 -4.46 6.00
N LEU A 404 1.71 -5.57 6.15
CA LEU A 404 2.77 -5.73 7.13
C LEU A 404 4.08 -5.93 6.39
N ASN A 405 5.10 -5.14 6.72
CA ASN A 405 6.39 -5.21 6.04
C ASN A 405 7.53 -5.34 7.04
N TYR A 406 8.51 -6.16 6.71
CA TYR A 406 9.84 -6.17 7.32
C TYR A 406 10.82 -5.58 6.31
N ARG A 407 11.52 -4.50 6.66
CA ARG A 407 12.54 -3.85 5.83
C ARG A 407 13.90 -3.91 6.51
N GLN A 408 14.93 -4.28 5.75
CA GLN A 408 16.30 -4.37 6.21
C GLN A 408 17.26 -3.69 5.24
N GLY A 409 18.15 -2.85 5.76
CA GLY A 409 19.26 -2.31 4.99
C GLY A 409 20.34 -3.38 4.74
N VAL A 410 20.86 -3.46 3.51
CA VAL A 410 21.79 -4.50 3.06
C VAL A 410 23.01 -3.89 2.34
N PRO A 411 24.21 -4.52 2.43
CA PRO A 411 25.44 -4.03 1.81
C PRO A 411 25.55 -4.37 0.31
N TRP A 412 24.43 -4.56 -0.39
CA TRP A 412 24.43 -5.03 -1.78
C TRP A 412 24.63 -3.88 -2.77
N PHE A 413 25.17 -4.22 -3.95
CA PHE A 413 25.39 -3.32 -5.08
C PHE A 413 26.28 -2.10 -4.76
N GLY A 414 27.20 -2.22 -3.80
CA GLY A 414 28.05 -1.09 -3.37
C GLY A 414 27.29 -0.06 -2.54
N ALA A 415 26.34 -0.50 -1.71
CA ALA A 415 25.73 0.35 -0.70
C ALA A 415 26.79 0.77 0.34
N GLN A 416 26.82 2.06 0.66
CA GLN A 416 27.78 2.61 1.61
C GLN A 416 27.64 2.02 3.00
N ASP A 417 28.72 2.07 3.77
CA ASP A 417 28.74 1.70 5.18
C ASP A 417 28.21 2.83 6.07
N ASP A 418 27.98 2.49 7.33
CA ASP A 418 27.56 3.47 8.34
C ASP A 418 28.60 4.58 8.47
N LEU A 419 28.10 5.81 8.60
CA LEU A 419 28.97 6.96 8.82
C LEU A 419 29.75 6.77 10.12
N ARG A 420 31.00 7.23 10.14
CA ARG A 420 31.87 7.20 11.30
C ARG A 420 32.00 8.60 11.88
N ASP A 421 32.08 8.66 13.20
CA ASP A 421 32.40 9.88 13.91
C ASP A 421 33.79 10.38 13.47
N PRO A 422 33.93 11.65 13.09
CA PRO A 422 35.18 12.16 12.50
C PRO A 422 36.34 12.18 13.50
N VAL A 423 36.07 12.23 14.80
CA VAL A 423 37.08 12.32 15.87
C VAL A 423 37.46 10.93 16.36
N THR A 424 36.48 10.15 16.81
CA THR A 424 36.70 8.82 17.41
C THR A 424 36.87 7.71 16.38
N ARG A 425 36.51 7.98 15.11
CA ARG A 425 36.49 7.01 13.99
C ARG A 425 35.58 5.78 14.22
N GLN A 426 34.79 5.79 15.29
CA GLN A 426 33.81 4.74 15.59
C GLN A 426 32.55 4.94 14.73
N PRO A 427 31.82 3.86 14.38
CA PRO A 427 30.53 3.98 13.73
C PRO A 427 29.58 4.87 14.53
N THR A 428 28.86 5.74 13.83
CA THR A 428 27.76 6.50 14.43
C THR A 428 26.68 5.54 14.91
N ARG A 429 25.86 6.00 15.87
CA ARG A 429 24.79 5.17 16.42
C ARG A 429 23.72 4.83 15.36
N GLN A 430 23.44 5.79 14.48
CA GLN A 430 22.51 5.63 13.36
C GLN A 430 23.10 4.69 12.31
N THR A 431 22.28 3.78 11.80
CA THR A 431 22.74 2.75 10.87
C THR A 431 21.91 2.73 9.58
N TYR A 432 22.59 2.50 8.46
CA TYR A 432 22.04 2.12 7.16
C TYR A 432 21.75 0.62 7.06
N ARG A 433 22.15 -0.18 8.07
CA ARG A 433 21.86 -1.62 8.19
C ARG A 433 20.73 -1.89 9.19
N TYR A 434 19.76 -0.98 9.23
CA TYR A 434 18.61 -1.10 10.12
C TYR A 434 17.75 -2.32 9.80
N ARG A 435 16.92 -2.72 10.77
CA ARG A 435 15.83 -3.67 10.63
C ARG A 435 14.57 -3.04 11.20
N MET A 436 13.52 -2.94 10.41
CA MET A 436 12.29 -2.28 10.84
C MET A 436 11.06 -3.01 10.36
N PHE A 437 10.00 -2.89 11.15
CA PHE A 437 8.66 -3.34 10.80
C PHE A 437 7.78 -2.12 10.55
N THR A 438 6.99 -2.17 9.48
CA THR A 438 5.92 -1.20 9.22
C THR A 438 4.58 -1.90 9.08
N ALA A 439 3.54 -1.21 9.48
CA ALA A 439 2.15 -1.66 9.35
C ALA A 439 1.33 -0.53 8.75
N ASP A 440 0.64 -0.82 7.65
CA ASP A 440 -0.35 0.05 7.02
C ASP A 440 -1.70 -0.65 7.06
N VAL A 441 -2.71 0.00 7.64
CA VAL A 441 -4.07 -0.53 7.70
C VAL A 441 -5.03 0.55 7.26
N GLN A 442 -5.90 0.23 6.29
CA GLN A 442 -6.99 1.10 5.86
C GLN A 442 -8.29 0.31 5.95
N TRP A 443 -9.34 0.90 6.51
CA TRP A 443 -10.66 0.27 6.56
C TRP A 443 -11.74 1.25 6.14
N SER A 444 -12.76 0.72 5.49
CA SER A 444 -13.92 1.44 4.98
C SER A 444 -15.18 0.71 5.44
N VAL A 445 -16.04 1.40 6.18
CA VAL A 445 -17.27 0.84 6.74
C VAL A 445 -18.44 1.71 6.29
N PRO A 446 -19.28 1.24 5.35
CA PRO A 446 -20.54 1.88 5.04
C PRO A 446 -21.49 1.82 6.24
N LEU A 447 -21.99 2.98 6.66
CA LEU A 447 -22.89 3.18 7.78
C LEU A 447 -24.24 3.67 7.26
N ARG A 448 -25.32 3.07 7.77
CA ARG A 448 -26.69 3.58 7.59
C ARG A 448 -27.15 4.21 8.90
N ILE A 449 -27.13 5.54 8.96
CA ILE A 449 -27.57 6.29 10.14
C ILE A 449 -28.91 6.92 9.77
N SER A 450 -30.04 6.30 10.15
CA SER A 450 -31.46 6.71 9.95
C SER A 450 -31.79 7.69 8.81
N ALA A 451 -31.29 8.93 8.84
CA ALA A 451 -31.55 10.00 7.87
C ALA A 451 -30.53 10.13 6.72
N PHE A 452 -29.35 9.51 6.79
CA PHE A 452 -28.33 9.58 5.72
C PHE A 452 -27.42 8.35 5.69
N THR A 453 -26.83 8.09 4.52
CA THR A 453 -25.73 7.14 4.37
C THR A 453 -24.42 7.85 4.66
N ALA A 454 -23.48 7.16 5.29
CA ALA A 454 -22.13 7.66 5.50
C ALA A 454 -21.13 6.54 5.31
N THR A 455 -19.87 6.87 5.08
CA THR A 455 -18.77 5.89 5.04
C THR A 455 -17.73 6.31 6.06
N TYR A 456 -17.47 5.46 7.03
CA TYR A 456 -16.36 5.65 7.96
C TYR A 456 -15.09 5.09 7.33
N VAL A 457 -14.05 5.92 7.21
CA VAL A 457 -12.74 5.56 6.68
C VAL A 457 -11.70 5.76 7.77
N GLY A 458 -10.97 4.72 8.10
CA GLY A 458 -9.83 4.80 9.00
C GLY A 458 -8.52 4.47 8.30
N THR A 459 -7.43 5.11 8.73
CA THR A 459 -6.08 4.82 8.26
C THR A 459 -5.12 4.80 9.43
N PHE A 460 -4.42 3.69 9.60
CA PHE A 460 -3.35 3.53 10.57
C PHE A 460 -2.04 3.28 9.84
N HIS A 461 -0.98 3.94 10.30
CA HIS A 461 0.39 3.64 9.90
C HIS A 461 1.27 3.56 11.14
N GLY A 462 2.04 2.49 11.26
CA GLY A 462 2.98 2.29 12.35
C GLY A 462 4.36 1.90 11.83
N GLN A 463 5.39 2.36 12.54
CA GLN A 463 6.79 2.00 12.31
C GLN A 463 7.47 1.66 13.63
N THR A 464 8.24 0.56 13.66
CA THR A 464 9.05 0.20 14.82
C THR A 464 10.38 -0.44 14.42
N THR A 465 11.41 -0.20 15.24
CA THR A 465 12.77 -0.73 15.05
C THR A 465 13.56 -0.69 16.37
N ALA A 466 14.50 -1.60 16.54
CA ALA A 466 15.48 -1.54 17.63
C ALA A 466 16.67 -0.61 17.30
N ASN A 467 16.89 -0.29 16.02
CA ASN A 467 18.03 0.49 15.56
C ASN A 467 17.80 1.99 15.74
N ALA A 468 18.89 2.75 15.88
CA ALA A 468 18.82 4.19 15.65
C ALA A 468 18.81 4.44 14.14
N LEU A 469 17.88 5.29 13.69
CA LEU A 469 17.68 5.59 12.27
C LEU A 469 18.21 6.97 11.94
N TRP A 470 18.72 7.11 10.71
CA TRP A 470 18.87 8.43 10.10
C TRP A 470 17.50 9.09 9.95
N ALA A 471 17.45 10.40 10.10
CA ALA A 471 16.19 11.15 10.11
C ALA A 471 15.32 10.85 8.88
N VAL A 472 15.92 10.64 7.71
CA VAL A 472 15.18 10.22 6.51
C VAL A 472 14.37 8.92 6.71
N ASP A 473 14.88 7.93 7.43
CA ASP A 473 14.20 6.65 7.65
C ASP A 473 13.27 6.68 8.88
N GLN A 474 13.27 7.77 9.64
CA GLN A 474 12.36 7.96 10.77
C GLN A 474 10.94 8.21 10.29
N ILE A 475 9.95 7.74 11.06
CA ILE A 475 8.56 8.12 10.87
C ILE A 475 8.41 9.61 11.24
N ALA A 476 7.66 10.36 10.45
CA ALA A 476 7.36 11.76 10.69
C ALA A 476 5.85 11.97 10.85
N ILE A 477 5.43 12.79 11.81
CA ILE A 477 4.03 13.19 12.01
C ILE A 477 3.88 14.71 12.01
N GLY A 478 2.73 15.18 11.52
CA GLY A 478 2.37 16.60 11.46
C GLY A 478 2.43 17.14 10.04
N GLY A 479 1.48 16.75 9.19
CA GLY A 479 1.41 17.14 7.78
C GLY A 479 0.27 16.44 7.05
N ARG A 480 0.07 16.77 5.76
CA ARG A 480 -1.04 16.28 4.93
C ARG A 480 -1.23 14.76 4.96
N TYR A 481 -0.14 14.01 4.94
CA TYR A 481 -0.16 12.54 4.79
C TYR A 481 -0.09 11.77 6.12
N SER A 482 -0.04 12.47 7.27
CA SER A 482 0.01 11.88 8.61
C SER A 482 -1.07 12.47 9.52
N VAL A 483 -0.74 13.45 10.36
CA VAL A 483 -1.68 14.16 11.25
C VAL A 483 -1.96 15.53 10.63
N ARG A 484 -3.20 15.74 10.13
CA ARG A 484 -3.62 17.05 9.58
C ARG A 484 -3.84 18.08 10.69
N GLY A 485 -3.92 19.35 10.29
CA GLY A 485 -3.89 20.51 11.19
C GLY A 485 -2.51 21.16 11.27
N PHE A 486 -1.48 20.51 10.72
CA PHE A 486 -0.10 20.99 10.67
C PHE A 486 0.34 21.10 9.20
N THR A 487 1.20 22.07 8.90
CA THR A 487 1.60 22.38 7.50
C THR A 487 2.57 21.37 6.91
N GLY A 488 3.29 20.62 7.74
CA GLY A 488 4.42 19.79 7.28
C GLY A 488 5.74 20.53 7.20
N ASP A 489 5.78 21.86 7.40
CA ASP A 489 7.03 22.65 7.44
C ASP A 489 7.87 22.33 8.68
N GLN A 490 7.25 21.82 9.73
CA GLN A 490 7.93 21.16 10.84
C GLN A 490 7.16 19.89 11.20
N THR A 491 7.90 18.83 11.51
CA THR A 491 7.35 17.52 11.87
C THR A 491 7.97 17.03 13.17
N LEU A 492 7.26 16.15 13.89
CA LEU A 492 7.88 15.34 14.92
C LEU A 492 8.34 14.04 14.28
N SER A 493 9.63 13.72 14.38
CA SER A 493 10.20 12.54 13.76
C SER A 493 11.08 11.74 14.71
N ALA A 494 10.90 10.42 14.73
CA ALA A 494 11.71 9.51 15.53
C ALA A 494 11.73 8.10 14.91
N GLU A 495 12.53 7.21 15.48
CA GLU A 495 12.74 5.85 14.97
C GLU A 495 11.46 5.01 14.97
N ARG A 496 10.59 5.24 15.94
CA ARG A 496 9.33 4.51 16.14
C ARG A 496 8.17 5.48 16.28
N GLY A 497 6.99 5.02 15.94
CA GLY A 497 5.79 5.83 16.06
C GLY A 497 4.63 5.26 15.30
N PHE A 498 3.51 5.96 15.38
CA PHE A 498 2.34 5.69 14.57
C PHE A 498 1.51 6.95 14.37
N PHE A 499 0.63 6.92 13.37
CA PHE A 499 -0.50 7.83 13.27
C PHE A 499 -1.78 7.06 12.93
N LEU A 500 -2.90 7.62 13.36
CA LEU A 500 -4.25 7.15 13.11
C LEU A 500 -5.06 8.34 12.57
N ARG A 501 -5.74 8.13 11.45
CA ARG A 501 -6.68 9.07 10.83
C ARG A 501 -8.06 8.45 10.83
N ASN A 502 -9.06 9.23 11.21
CA ASN A 502 -10.46 8.82 11.25
C ASN A 502 -11.28 9.84 10.48
N GLU A 503 -12.05 9.40 9.50
CA GLU A 503 -12.87 10.26 8.66
C GLU A 503 -14.28 9.69 8.52
N LEU A 504 -15.29 10.54 8.61
CA LEU A 504 -16.67 10.21 8.25
C LEU A 504 -17.02 10.98 6.97
N HIS A 505 -17.30 10.23 5.91
CA HIS A 505 -17.66 10.75 4.59
C HIS A 505 -19.17 10.70 4.44
N VAL A 506 -19.78 11.82 4.11
CA VAL A 506 -21.22 11.95 3.88
C VAL A 506 -21.42 12.40 2.42
N PRO A 507 -21.97 11.54 1.55
CA PRO A 507 -22.26 11.90 0.17
C PRO A 507 -23.30 13.01 0.08
N ILE A 508 -23.17 13.88 -0.91
CA ILE A 508 -24.12 14.95 -1.20
C ILE A 508 -25.17 14.42 -2.17
N GLY A 509 -26.32 13.99 -1.64
CA GLY A 509 -27.39 13.37 -2.43
C GLY A 509 -26.88 12.14 -3.19
N ALA A 510 -27.27 12.01 -4.45
CA ALA A 510 -26.80 10.95 -5.35
C ALA A 510 -25.58 11.36 -6.19
N SER A 511 -24.90 12.46 -5.85
CA SER A 511 -23.76 12.98 -6.63
C SER A 511 -22.45 12.25 -6.31
N ALA A 512 -21.44 12.46 -7.16
CA ALA A 512 -20.07 12.01 -6.93
C ALA A 512 -19.28 12.95 -5.98
N HIS A 513 -19.97 13.69 -5.11
CA HIS A 513 -19.39 14.62 -4.14
C HIS A 513 -19.70 14.18 -2.71
N ALA A 514 -18.78 14.42 -1.79
CA ALA A 514 -18.93 14.12 -0.37
C ALA A 514 -18.27 15.18 0.50
N VAL A 515 -18.95 15.54 1.60
CA VAL A 515 -18.35 16.26 2.72
C VAL A 515 -17.73 15.23 3.64
N TYR A 516 -16.56 15.52 4.21
CA TYR A 516 -15.97 14.68 5.23
C TYR A 516 -15.51 15.48 6.44
N ALA A 517 -15.57 14.87 7.61
CA ALA A 517 -15.00 15.40 8.84
C ALA A 517 -14.18 14.30 9.53
N GLY A 518 -13.12 14.69 10.23
CA GLY A 518 -12.21 13.72 10.80
C GLY A 518 -11.33 14.22 11.94
N VAL A 519 -10.76 13.26 12.65
CA VAL A 519 -9.79 13.48 13.73
C VAL A 519 -8.59 12.57 13.51
N ASP A 520 -7.42 13.20 13.54
CA ASP A 520 -6.13 12.54 13.38
C ASP A 520 -5.34 12.62 14.69
N TYR A 521 -4.60 11.56 15.01
CA TYR A 521 -3.70 11.51 16.15
C TYR A 521 -2.42 10.78 15.77
N GLY A 522 -1.28 11.25 16.27
CA GLY A 522 0.00 10.58 16.04
C GLY A 522 0.95 10.74 17.21
N ARG A 523 1.81 9.75 17.38
CA ARG A 523 2.85 9.75 18.41
C ARG A 523 4.14 9.14 17.89
N VAL A 524 5.27 9.77 18.25
CA VAL A 524 6.62 9.29 17.97
C VAL A 524 7.37 8.99 19.26
N PHE A 525 8.25 7.99 19.23
CA PHE A 525 9.05 7.57 20.38
C PHE A 525 10.36 6.93 19.93
N GLY A 526 11.32 6.82 20.84
CA GLY A 526 12.65 6.31 20.55
C GLY A 526 13.76 7.25 21.00
N PRO A 527 15.03 6.89 20.75
CA PRO A 527 16.16 7.69 21.21
C PRO A 527 16.17 9.12 20.68
N SER A 528 15.68 9.38 19.46
CA SER A 528 15.62 10.74 18.91
C SER A 528 14.50 11.58 19.52
N ALA A 529 13.46 10.95 20.09
CA ALA A 529 12.31 11.64 20.65
C ALA A 529 12.65 12.55 21.84
N ARG A 530 13.75 12.28 22.56
CA ARG A 530 14.23 13.11 23.69
C ARG A 530 14.68 14.53 23.27
N PHE A 531 14.93 14.74 21.98
CA PHE A 531 15.36 16.02 21.43
C PHE A 531 14.21 16.79 20.77
N LEU A 532 13.00 16.24 20.80
CA LEU A 532 11.81 16.87 20.24
C LEU A 532 11.13 17.79 21.27
N PRO A 533 10.42 18.84 20.82
CA PRO A 533 9.64 19.70 21.73
C PRO A 533 8.48 18.96 22.42
N GLY A 534 8.10 17.79 21.91
CA GLY A 534 7.18 16.83 22.50
C GLY A 534 7.02 15.64 21.54
N THR A 535 6.09 14.73 21.83
CA THR A 535 6.01 13.44 21.13
C THR A 535 4.67 13.15 20.47
N GLN A 536 3.67 14.01 20.64
CA GLN A 536 2.29 13.75 20.21
C GLN A 536 1.70 14.95 19.47
N LEU A 537 0.88 14.67 18.46
CA LEU A 537 0.09 15.65 17.72
C LEU A 537 -1.34 15.12 17.56
N ALA A 538 -2.32 16.01 17.61
CA ALA A 538 -3.70 15.72 17.24
C ALA A 538 -4.27 16.88 16.42
N GLY A 539 -5.14 16.57 15.47
CA GLY A 539 -5.80 17.58 14.65
C GLY A 539 -7.19 17.15 14.19
N ALA A 540 -8.02 18.12 13.86
CA ALA A 540 -9.33 17.91 13.28
C ALA A 540 -9.37 18.48 11.86
N VAL A 541 -10.13 17.85 10.98
CA VAL A 541 -10.29 18.24 9.58
C VAL A 541 -11.76 18.28 9.20
N ILE A 542 -12.12 19.21 8.33
CA ILE A 542 -13.35 19.19 7.54
C ILE A 542 -12.98 19.46 6.09
N GLY A 543 -13.60 18.74 5.16
CA GLY A 543 -13.29 18.88 3.75
C GLY A 543 -14.45 18.49 2.83
N LEU A 544 -14.24 18.77 1.55
CA LEU A 544 -15.12 18.45 0.45
C LEU A 544 -14.29 17.77 -0.63
N ARG A 545 -14.76 16.62 -1.11
CA ARG A 545 -14.14 15.90 -2.21
C ARG A 545 -15.19 15.50 -3.24
N GLY A 546 -14.75 15.32 -4.47
CA GLY A 546 -15.62 14.71 -5.47
C GLY A 546 -15.04 14.67 -6.86
N GLN A 547 -15.86 14.21 -7.79
CA GLN A 547 -15.52 14.10 -9.21
C GLN A 547 -16.54 14.84 -10.07
N ILE A 548 -16.06 15.58 -11.06
CA ILE A 548 -16.84 16.26 -12.10
C ILE A 548 -16.64 15.49 -13.40
N GLY A 549 -17.72 15.21 -14.11
CA GLY A 549 -17.66 14.45 -15.36
C GLY A 549 -17.55 12.93 -15.18
N ALA A 550 -17.71 12.41 -13.95
CA ALA A 550 -17.59 10.99 -13.59
C ALA A 550 -18.41 10.02 -14.49
N TYR A 551 -19.39 10.53 -15.22
CA TYR A 551 -20.25 9.78 -16.16
C TYR A 551 -19.90 10.01 -17.65
N GLY A 552 -18.66 10.43 -17.98
CA GLY A 552 -18.16 10.44 -19.36
C GLY A 552 -18.32 11.76 -20.12
N GLY A 553 -17.96 12.88 -19.50
CA GLY A 553 -17.93 14.19 -20.19
C GLY A 553 -16.83 14.28 -21.28
N PRO A 554 -17.01 15.12 -22.31
CA PRO A 554 -16.07 15.23 -23.45
C PRO A 554 -14.66 15.74 -23.08
N TRP A 555 -14.48 16.26 -21.86
CA TRP A 555 -13.23 16.86 -21.37
C TRP A 555 -12.47 15.97 -20.37
N GLY A 556 -12.89 14.72 -20.19
CA GLY A 556 -12.34 13.80 -19.18
C GLY A 556 -12.98 13.99 -17.81
N ASN A 557 -12.36 13.38 -16.79
CA ASN A 557 -12.83 13.37 -15.41
C ASN A 557 -11.95 14.28 -14.55
N ALA A 558 -12.54 15.31 -13.95
CA ALA A 558 -11.84 16.14 -12.97
C ALA A 558 -12.17 15.65 -11.55
N SER A 559 -11.18 15.57 -10.66
CA SER A 559 -11.38 15.27 -9.24
C SER A 559 -10.77 16.35 -8.38
N TYR A 560 -11.38 16.59 -7.23
CA TYR A 560 -10.88 17.55 -6.25
C TYR A 560 -10.97 17.01 -4.83
N ASP A 561 -10.07 17.48 -3.97
CA ASP A 561 -10.12 17.34 -2.51
C ASP A 561 -9.65 18.67 -1.91
N VAL A 562 -10.54 19.31 -1.16
CA VAL A 562 -10.28 20.58 -0.48
C VAL A 562 -10.63 20.43 0.98
N PHE A 563 -9.75 20.85 1.88
CA PHE A 563 -9.99 20.76 3.30
C PHE A 563 -9.40 21.91 4.09
N ILE A 564 -9.96 22.13 5.28
CA ILE A 564 -9.39 22.97 6.33
C ILE A 564 -9.21 22.08 7.56
N ALA A 565 -8.05 22.19 8.20
CA ALA A 565 -7.72 21.44 9.40
C ALA A 565 -7.15 22.35 10.48
N ARG A 566 -7.39 22.01 11.75
CA ARG A 566 -6.86 22.72 12.91
C ARG A 566 -6.10 21.77 13.85
N PRO A 567 -5.00 22.22 14.48
CA PRO A 567 -4.42 21.52 15.61
C PRO A 567 -5.45 21.40 16.76
N LEU A 568 -5.57 20.22 17.35
CA LEU A 568 -6.30 19.99 18.60
C LEU A 568 -5.35 19.92 19.80
N SER A 569 -4.18 19.32 19.60
CA SER A 569 -3.15 19.18 20.63
C SER A 569 -1.77 19.18 19.99
N SER A 570 -0.87 19.98 20.55
CA SER A 570 0.54 20.04 20.16
C SER A 570 1.41 20.44 21.37
N PRO A 571 2.71 20.12 21.37
CA PRO A 571 3.63 20.60 22.39
C PRO A 571 3.77 22.13 22.36
N SER A 572 4.02 22.76 23.51
CA SER A 572 4.05 24.23 23.64
C SER A 572 5.09 24.94 22.77
N ARG A 573 6.18 24.26 22.42
CA ARG A 573 7.25 24.79 21.56
C ARG A 573 7.15 24.33 20.10
N PHE A 574 6.07 23.66 19.72
CA PHE A 574 5.84 23.25 18.34
C PHE A 574 5.07 24.35 17.60
N PRO A 575 5.51 24.81 16.42
CA PRO A 575 4.82 25.89 15.73
C PRO A 575 3.47 25.41 15.20
N THR A 576 2.46 26.22 15.45
CA THR A 576 1.08 25.95 15.03
C THR A 576 0.47 27.18 14.40
N TYR A 577 -0.35 26.94 13.38
CA TYR A 577 -1.25 27.94 12.81
C TYR A 577 -2.66 27.70 13.35
N ALA A 578 -3.51 28.75 13.32
CA ALA A 578 -4.91 28.63 13.74
C ALA A 578 -5.67 27.60 12.87
N ALA A 579 -5.37 27.56 11.57
CA ALA A 579 -5.87 26.58 10.63
C ALA A 579 -4.89 26.40 9.46
N VAL A 580 -4.98 25.26 8.78
CA VAL A 580 -4.23 24.91 7.57
C VAL A 580 -5.20 24.42 6.51
N ALA A 581 -5.06 24.93 5.29
CA ALA A 581 -5.87 24.52 4.14
C ALA A 581 -5.08 23.61 3.19
N GLY A 582 -5.74 22.56 2.70
CA GLY A 582 -5.23 21.69 1.65
C GLY A 582 -6.15 21.70 0.44
N ILE A 583 -5.55 21.70 -0.73
CA ILE A 583 -6.19 21.65 -2.04
C ILE A 583 -5.42 20.61 -2.87
N SER A 584 -6.17 19.78 -3.57
CA SER A 584 -5.72 18.87 -4.61
C SER A 584 -6.75 18.90 -5.74
N LEU A 585 -6.30 19.15 -6.96
CA LEU A 585 -7.09 19.15 -8.18
C LEU A 585 -6.41 18.20 -9.16
N ALA A 586 -7.17 17.36 -9.84
CA ALA A 586 -6.66 16.49 -10.88
C ALA A 586 -7.62 16.42 -12.06
N LEU A 587 -7.08 16.32 -13.26
CA LEU A 587 -7.78 16.10 -14.51
C LEU A 587 -7.24 14.80 -15.12
N ARG A 588 -8.13 13.86 -15.39
CA ARG A 588 -7.82 12.59 -16.04
C ARG A 588 -8.49 12.54 -17.41
N TYR A 589 -7.74 12.17 -18.43
CA TYR A 589 -8.22 11.99 -19.80
C TYR A 589 -7.82 10.65 -20.36
#